data_AF-A0A1F4PK35-F1
#
_entry.id   AF-A0A1F4PK35-F1
#
_cell.length_a   1.000
_cell.length_b   1.000
_cell.length_c   1.000
_cell.angle_alpha   90.00
_cell.angle_beta   90.00
_cell.angle_gamma   90.00
#
_symmetry.space_group_name_H-M   'P 1'
#
loop_
_entity.id
_entity.type
_entity.pdbx_description
1 polymer ?
#
loop_
_entity_poly.entity_id
_entity_poly.type
_entity_poly.pdbx_seq_one_letter_code
_entity_poly.pdbx_strand_id
1 'polypeptide(L)'
;MKNVNIFLILATCFISSFAATVVEYPEDVYLFQANKEIVEKANSAAEKMGYNGQYQIMSPKKPGVEINPYNKFIASGVNPVNNLNMIIVNADWFKTLTSDQQDAFLAIQFNTFVHGGSSASKYVLIIYAILTWIIIFGLFLLLKRFSFVPAKRWQRFLIAFVSVVTFNVFFGIKIQNAIVAHFNMKHSLFVYEDAISKGLNRDLIISTLTAYDNALKDDINSGNTFFIEYEKLVAAQIENVAKK
;
A
#
# COMPACT_ATOMS: atom_id res chain seq x y z
N MET A 1 -25.05 14.36 -33.42
CA MET A 1 -23.81 14.27 -32.62
C MET A 1 -23.96 14.93 -31.23
N LYS A 2 -24.77 14.38 -30.31
CA LYS A 2 -24.93 14.93 -28.93
C LYS A 2 -24.70 13.91 -27.79
N ASN A 3 -24.40 12.65 -28.10
CA ASN A 3 -24.25 11.59 -27.10
C ASN A 3 -22.80 11.33 -26.67
N VAL A 4 -21.81 12.01 -27.26
CA VAL A 4 -20.38 11.75 -26.99
C VAL A 4 -19.94 12.35 -25.65
N ASN A 5 -20.60 13.41 -25.16
CA ASN A 5 -20.20 14.07 -23.91
C ASN A 5 -20.58 13.32 -22.63
N ILE A 6 -21.75 12.67 -22.57
CA ILE A 6 -22.18 12.00 -21.32
C ILE A 6 -21.33 10.77 -21.02
N PHE A 7 -20.97 9.98 -22.03
CA PHE A 7 -20.11 8.80 -21.84
C PHE A 7 -18.70 9.19 -21.42
N LEU A 8 -18.16 10.27 -21.99
CA LEU A 8 -16.84 10.79 -21.62
C LEU A 8 -16.83 11.34 -20.19
N ILE A 9 -17.85 12.13 -19.82
CA ILE A 9 -18.00 12.72 -18.48
C ILE A 9 -18.17 11.62 -17.41
N LEU A 10 -19.02 10.62 -17.66
CA LEU A 10 -19.22 9.49 -16.76
C LEU A 10 -17.96 8.62 -16.62
N ALA A 11 -17.17 8.46 -17.69
CA ALA A 11 -15.88 7.77 -17.63
C ALA A 11 -14.83 8.57 -16.81
N THR A 12 -14.76 9.90 -16.96
CA THR A 12 -13.85 10.74 -16.17
C THR A 12 -14.20 10.78 -14.68
N CYS A 13 -15.48 10.84 -14.30
CA CYS A 13 -15.90 10.79 -12.89
C CYS A 13 -15.62 9.43 -12.23
N PHE A 14 -15.64 8.35 -13.02
CA PHE A 14 -15.28 7.00 -12.57
C PHE A 14 -13.77 6.90 -12.36
N ILE A 15 -12.94 7.35 -13.31
CA ILE A 15 -11.47 7.30 -13.17
C ILE A 15 -10.96 8.18 -12.00
N SER A 16 -11.56 9.34 -11.76
CA SER A 16 -11.16 10.22 -10.64
C SER A 16 -11.48 9.65 -9.26
N SER A 17 -12.49 8.79 -9.14
CA SER A 17 -12.83 8.13 -7.86
C SER A 17 -11.94 6.92 -7.56
N PHE A 18 -11.19 6.42 -8.55
CA PHE A 18 -10.17 5.38 -8.40
C PHE A 18 -8.74 5.93 -8.18
N ALA A 19 -8.49 7.18 -8.54
CA ALA A 19 -7.17 7.83 -8.41
C ALA A 19 -6.86 8.36 -6.99
N ALA A 20 -7.84 8.33 -6.08
CA ALA A 20 -7.67 8.80 -4.72
C ALA A 20 -6.92 7.76 -3.88
N THR A 21 -5.60 7.84 -3.91
CA THR A 21 -4.65 7.89 -2.76
C THR A 21 -3.27 7.47 -3.25
N VAL A 22 -2.72 8.18 -4.24
CA VAL A 22 -1.28 8.44 -4.20
C VAL A 22 -1.17 9.70 -3.38
N VAL A 23 -0.81 9.57 -2.11
CA VAL A 23 -0.40 10.76 -1.35
C VAL A 23 0.90 11.17 -2.01
N GLU A 24 0.82 12.17 -2.90
CA GLU A 24 2.01 12.86 -3.39
C GLU A 24 2.75 13.33 -2.15
N TYR A 25 4.00 12.86 -2.00
CA TYR A 25 4.93 13.43 -1.05
C TYR A 25 5.03 14.92 -1.41
N PRO A 26 4.47 15.84 -0.59
CA PRO A 26 4.87 17.22 -0.73
C PRO A 26 6.39 17.20 -0.56
N GLU A 27 7.12 17.94 -1.38
CA GLU A 27 8.55 18.13 -1.21
C GLU A 27 8.83 18.70 0.19
N ASP A 28 8.95 17.84 1.20
CA ASP A 28 8.78 18.32 2.56
C ASP A 28 10.14 18.76 3.11
N VAL A 29 10.18 20.05 3.42
CA VAL A 29 11.18 20.83 4.18
C VAL A 29 11.58 20.15 5.51
N TYR A 30 11.04 18.97 5.81
CA TYR A 30 11.09 18.21 7.05
C TYR A 30 11.87 16.89 6.94
N LEU A 31 12.57 16.56 5.85
CA LEU A 31 13.48 15.40 5.79
C LEU A 31 14.95 15.82 5.75
N PHE A 32 15.81 15.09 6.45
CA PHE A 32 17.27 15.23 6.38
C PHE A 32 17.93 13.85 6.28
N GLN A 33 19.19 13.81 5.87
CA GLN A 33 19.97 12.57 5.85
C GLN A 33 20.00 11.97 7.26
N ALA A 34 19.67 10.68 7.40
CA ALA A 34 19.75 10.00 8.69
C ALA A 34 21.17 10.06 9.27
N ASN A 35 21.31 9.87 10.58
CA ASN A 35 22.62 9.89 11.23
C ASN A 35 23.56 8.80 10.65
N LYS A 36 24.86 9.01 10.81
CA LYS A 36 25.90 8.13 10.23
C LYS A 36 25.72 6.67 10.62
N GLU A 37 25.34 6.41 11.86
CA GLU A 37 25.13 5.06 12.40
C GLU A 37 24.01 4.31 11.69
N ILE A 38 22.83 4.93 11.49
CA ILE A 38 21.71 4.31 10.76
C ILE A 38 22.11 4.10 9.29
N VAL A 39 22.84 5.04 8.69
CA VAL A 39 23.34 4.90 7.32
C VAL A 39 24.33 3.74 7.19
N GLU A 40 25.24 3.57 8.14
CA GLU A 40 26.20 2.45 8.16
C GLU A 40 25.48 1.10 8.30
N LYS A 41 24.50 1.01 9.22
CA LYS A 41 23.64 -0.19 9.33
C LYS A 41 22.87 -0.48 8.04
N ALA A 42 22.36 0.56 7.39
CA ALA A 42 21.65 0.43 6.13
C ALA A 42 22.57 -0.08 5.00
N ASN A 43 23.82 0.40 4.94
CA ASN A 43 24.81 -0.11 3.99
C ASN A 43 25.07 -1.62 4.20
N SER A 44 25.28 -2.05 5.44
CA SER A 44 25.47 -3.46 5.75
C SER A 44 24.23 -4.31 5.43
N ALA A 45 23.03 -3.79 5.69
CA ALA A 45 21.78 -4.47 5.36
C ALA A 45 21.56 -4.59 3.84
N ALA A 46 21.86 -3.53 3.08
CA ALA A 46 21.79 -3.53 1.62
C ALA A 46 22.72 -4.58 1.00
N GLU A 47 23.98 -4.63 1.47
CA GLU A 47 24.96 -5.63 1.03
C GLU A 47 24.48 -7.05 1.35
N LYS A 48 24.03 -7.29 2.59
CA LYS A 48 23.51 -8.61 3.00
C LYS A 48 22.34 -9.07 2.12
N MET A 49 21.46 -8.16 1.71
CA MET A 49 20.28 -8.48 0.89
C MET A 49 20.57 -8.52 -0.62
N GLY A 50 21.81 -8.18 -1.03
CA GLY A 50 22.21 -8.12 -2.43
C GLY A 50 21.63 -6.93 -3.19
N TYR A 51 21.34 -5.83 -2.50
CA TYR A 51 20.78 -4.63 -3.10
C TYR A 51 21.87 -3.70 -3.65
N ASN A 52 21.95 -3.58 -4.98
CA ASN A 52 22.96 -2.78 -5.68
C ASN A 52 22.42 -1.45 -6.23
N GLY A 53 21.16 -1.11 -5.94
CA GLY A 53 20.55 0.13 -6.42
C GLY A 53 21.04 1.37 -5.67
N GLN A 54 20.85 2.54 -6.26
CA GLN A 54 21.04 3.81 -5.53
C GLN A 54 19.86 4.03 -4.57
N TYR A 55 20.17 4.45 -3.35
CA TYR A 55 19.16 4.72 -2.32
C TYR A 55 19.56 5.85 -1.38
N GLN A 56 18.59 6.31 -0.60
CA GLN A 56 18.74 7.34 0.43
C GLN A 56 18.15 6.86 1.75
N ILE A 57 18.82 7.18 2.85
CA ILE A 57 18.32 6.94 4.19
C ILE A 57 18.08 8.28 4.85
N MET A 58 16.83 8.57 5.15
CA MET A 58 16.37 9.88 5.60
C MET A 58 15.77 9.75 7.00
N SER A 59 15.71 10.86 7.72
CA SER A 59 15.01 10.99 8.99
C SER A 59 14.15 12.26 9.01
N PRO A 60 13.04 12.28 9.77
CA PRO A 60 12.24 13.49 9.97
C PRO A 60 12.99 14.55 10.79
N LYS A 61 13.11 15.80 10.29
CA LYS A 61 13.86 16.94 10.86
C LYS A 61 13.47 17.37 12.26
N LYS A 62 12.29 16.97 12.74
CA LYS A 62 11.86 17.23 14.11
C LYS A 62 11.30 15.93 14.70
N PRO A 63 11.75 15.55 15.91
CA PRO A 63 11.08 14.53 16.72
C PRO A 63 9.58 14.82 16.79
N GLY A 64 8.75 13.81 16.54
CA GLY A 64 7.29 13.95 16.61
C GLY A 64 6.63 14.72 15.46
N VAL A 65 7.37 15.19 14.44
CA VAL A 65 6.75 15.68 13.20
C VAL A 65 6.38 14.48 12.35
N GLU A 66 5.12 14.09 12.46
CA GLU A 66 4.46 13.16 11.54
C GLU A 66 4.34 13.86 10.17
N ILE A 67 5.31 13.63 9.28
CA ILE A 67 5.22 14.07 7.88
C ILE A 67 3.98 13.45 7.21
N ASN A 68 3.67 12.21 7.61
CA ASN A 68 2.45 11.49 7.35
C ASN A 68 2.31 10.41 8.45
N PRO A 69 1.09 10.08 8.92
CA PRO A 69 0.86 8.90 9.76
C PRO A 69 1.60 7.63 9.29
N TYR A 70 1.71 7.38 7.99
CA TYR A 70 2.44 6.22 7.44
C TYR A 70 3.97 6.23 7.68
N ASN A 71 4.55 7.37 8.06
CA ASN A 71 6.00 7.53 8.21
C ASN A 71 6.42 7.66 9.69
N LYS A 72 5.48 7.42 10.62
CA LYS A 72 5.69 7.67 12.05
C LYS A 72 6.84 6.86 12.64
N PHE A 73 7.00 5.63 12.18
CA PHE A 73 8.05 4.71 12.63
C PHE A 73 9.09 4.51 11.52
N ILE A 74 8.62 4.18 10.31
CA ILE A 74 9.42 4.00 9.11
C ILE A 74 8.54 4.10 7.87
N ALA A 75 9.11 4.58 6.77
CA ALA A 75 8.50 4.47 5.45
C ALA A 75 9.52 4.11 4.39
N SER A 76 9.12 3.28 3.43
CA SER A 76 9.89 2.99 2.22
C SER A 76 9.16 3.54 1.01
N GLY A 77 9.89 4.17 0.10
CA GLY A 77 9.31 4.72 -1.12
C GLY A 77 10.35 5.12 -2.14
N VAL A 78 9.92 5.97 -3.08
CA VAL A 78 10.79 6.59 -4.08
C VAL A 78 10.78 8.08 -3.82
N ASN A 79 11.95 8.70 -3.75
CA ASN A 79 12.07 10.14 -3.62
C ASN A 79 11.61 10.80 -4.93
N PRO A 80 10.58 11.67 -4.91
CA PRO A 80 10.00 12.26 -6.12
C PRO A 80 10.97 13.21 -6.86
N VAL A 81 12.00 13.73 -6.18
CA VAL A 81 12.93 14.72 -6.75
C VAL A 81 14.00 14.06 -7.61
N ASN A 82 14.55 12.94 -7.14
CA ASN A 82 15.71 12.28 -7.77
C ASN A 82 15.43 10.82 -8.17
N ASN A 83 14.21 10.33 -7.97
CA ASN A 83 13.77 8.97 -8.27
C ASN A 83 14.60 7.86 -7.60
N LEU A 84 15.30 8.18 -6.50
CA LEU A 84 16.04 7.19 -5.71
C LEU A 84 15.12 6.46 -4.74
N ASN A 85 15.38 5.18 -4.49
CA ASN A 85 14.69 4.47 -3.40
C ASN A 85 15.06 5.12 -2.07
N MET A 86 14.08 5.31 -1.20
CA MET A 86 14.24 6.06 0.03
C MET A 86 13.65 5.27 1.20
N ILE A 87 14.42 5.13 2.27
CA ILE A 87 13.95 4.65 3.57
C ILE A 87 13.96 5.83 4.53
N ILE A 88 12.80 6.20 5.06
CA ILE A 88 12.65 7.20 6.12
C ILE A 88 12.61 6.45 7.44
N VAL A 89 13.56 6.72 8.33
CA VAL A 89 13.66 6.10 9.66
C VAL A 89 13.36 7.15 10.73
N ASN A 90 12.37 6.91 11.58
CA ASN A 90 12.22 7.67 12.83
C ASN A 90 13.29 7.21 13.81
N ALA A 91 14.30 8.05 14.05
CA ALA A 91 15.45 7.69 14.87
C ALA A 91 15.09 7.42 16.34
N ASP A 92 14.07 8.07 16.90
CA ASP A 92 13.70 7.91 18.31
C ASP A 92 13.08 6.54 18.56
N TRP A 93 12.16 6.13 17.69
CA TRP A 93 11.61 4.78 17.72
C TRP A 93 12.65 3.72 17.32
N PHE A 94 13.46 3.96 16.30
CA PHE A 94 14.45 2.98 15.84
C PHE A 94 15.44 2.60 16.95
N LYS A 95 15.79 3.56 17.82
CA LYS A 95 16.65 3.33 19.00
C LYS A 95 16.01 2.47 20.08
N THR A 96 14.69 2.29 20.10
CA THR A 96 14.03 1.38 21.05
C THR A 96 14.17 -0.08 20.65
N LEU A 97 14.57 -0.37 19.41
CA LEU A 97 14.85 -1.71 18.91
C LEU A 97 16.26 -2.16 19.33
N THR A 98 16.46 -3.46 19.53
CA THR A 98 17.81 -4.03 19.71
C THR A 98 18.63 -3.89 18.43
N SER A 99 19.96 -3.96 18.51
CA SER A 99 20.82 -3.89 17.32
C SER A 99 20.43 -4.91 16.25
N ASP A 100 20.15 -6.15 16.65
CA ASP A 100 19.75 -7.21 15.72
C ASP A 100 18.39 -6.90 15.07
N GLN A 101 17.44 -6.35 15.83
CA GLN A 101 16.13 -5.94 15.30
C GLN A 101 16.27 -4.78 14.32
N GLN A 102 17.14 -3.81 14.60
CA GLN A 102 17.44 -2.71 13.68
C GLN A 102 18.00 -3.23 12.35
N ASP A 103 18.94 -4.17 12.41
CA ASP A 103 19.57 -4.76 11.23
C ASP A 103 18.58 -5.60 10.42
N ALA A 104 17.75 -6.40 11.10
CA ALA A 104 16.68 -7.17 10.48
C ALA A 104 15.62 -6.26 9.85
N PHE A 105 15.27 -5.17 10.51
CA PHE A 105 14.32 -4.20 10.01
C PHE A 105 14.79 -3.62 8.68
N LEU A 106 16.02 -3.10 8.64
CA LEU A 106 16.60 -2.52 7.43
C LEU A 106 16.75 -3.56 6.33
N ALA A 107 17.17 -4.79 6.66
CA ALA A 107 17.27 -5.89 5.70
C ALA A 107 15.92 -6.19 5.03
N ILE A 108 14.82 -6.22 5.80
CA ILE A 108 13.46 -6.39 5.25
C ILE A 108 13.11 -5.27 4.26
N GLN A 109 13.45 -4.01 4.58
CA GLN A 109 13.18 -2.88 3.68
C GLN A 109 13.97 -2.98 2.37
N PHE A 110 15.26 -3.32 2.42
CA PHE A 110 16.06 -3.53 1.22
C PHE A 110 15.58 -4.73 0.40
N ASN A 111 15.16 -5.81 1.07
CA ASN A 111 14.60 -6.96 0.36
C ASN A 111 13.28 -6.61 -0.32
N THR A 112 12.48 -5.71 0.27
CA THR A 112 11.30 -5.15 -0.40
C THR A 112 11.69 -4.37 -1.67
N PHE A 113 12.78 -3.60 -1.66
CA PHE A 113 13.24 -2.92 -2.88
C PHE A 113 13.74 -3.87 -3.97
N VAL A 114 14.37 -4.99 -3.61
CA VAL A 114 14.79 -6.01 -4.59
C VAL A 114 13.61 -6.57 -5.37
N HIS A 115 12.49 -6.83 -4.68
CA HIS A 115 11.28 -7.41 -5.28
C HIS A 115 10.30 -6.36 -5.83
N GLY A 116 10.57 -5.08 -5.58
CA GLY A 116 9.66 -3.99 -5.87
C GLY A 116 8.41 -4.01 -4.98
N GLY A 117 7.71 -2.88 -4.89
CA GLY A 117 6.43 -2.82 -4.19
C GLY A 117 5.35 -3.67 -4.89
N SER A 118 4.42 -4.22 -4.11
CA SER A 118 3.26 -4.91 -4.66
C SER A 118 2.49 -4.02 -5.63
N SER A 119 2.42 -4.44 -6.90
CA SER A 119 1.60 -3.79 -7.93
C SER A 119 0.13 -4.25 -7.89
N ALA A 120 -0.28 -5.00 -6.86
CA ALA A 120 -1.62 -5.57 -6.75
C ALA A 120 -2.70 -4.49 -6.79
N SER A 121 -2.50 -3.35 -6.13
CA SER A 121 -3.44 -2.22 -6.18
C SER A 121 -3.72 -1.78 -7.62
N LYS A 122 -2.67 -1.58 -8.43
CA LYS A 122 -2.77 -1.18 -9.84
C LYS A 122 -3.48 -2.22 -10.69
N TYR A 123 -3.08 -3.49 -10.60
CA TYR A 123 -3.66 -4.55 -11.45
C TYR A 123 -5.09 -4.89 -11.06
N VAL A 124 -5.38 -4.98 -9.76
CA VAL A 124 -6.74 -5.24 -9.27
C VAL A 124 -7.65 -4.09 -9.70
N LEU A 125 -7.21 -2.83 -9.60
CA LEU A 125 -7.98 -1.66 -10.08
C LEU A 125 -8.36 -1.80 -11.57
N ILE A 126 -7.39 -2.14 -12.42
CA ILE A 126 -7.61 -2.30 -13.87
C ILE A 126 -8.60 -3.43 -14.16
N ILE A 127 -8.41 -4.59 -13.53
CA ILE A 127 -9.28 -5.75 -13.70
C ILE A 127 -10.70 -5.40 -13.24
N TYR A 128 -10.85 -4.72 -12.10
CA TYR A 128 -12.15 -4.34 -11.56
C TYR A 128 -12.87 -3.32 -12.45
N ALA A 129 -12.12 -2.37 -13.03
CA ALA A 129 -12.68 -1.44 -14.01
C ALA A 129 -13.20 -2.17 -15.26
N ILE A 130 -12.44 -3.13 -15.80
CA ILE A 130 -12.87 -3.95 -16.95
C ILE A 130 -14.12 -4.77 -16.59
N LEU A 131 -14.12 -5.46 -15.45
CA LEU A 131 -15.27 -6.25 -14.98
C LEU A 131 -16.51 -5.37 -14.80
N THR A 132 -16.35 -4.18 -14.24
CA THR A 132 -17.45 -3.21 -14.09
C THR A 132 -18.08 -2.87 -15.43
N TRP A 133 -17.26 -2.57 -16.44
CA TRP A 133 -17.78 -2.29 -17.78
C TRP A 133 -18.50 -3.49 -18.38
N ILE A 134 -17.96 -4.70 -18.23
CA ILE A 134 -18.60 -5.93 -18.68
C ILE A 134 -19.99 -6.09 -18.03
N ILE A 135 -20.11 -5.84 -16.72
CA ILE A 135 -21.38 -5.93 -15.99
C ILE A 135 -22.36 -4.85 -16.47
N ILE A 136 -21.91 -3.61 -16.69
CA ILE A 136 -22.75 -2.52 -17.23
C ILE A 136 -23.31 -2.91 -18.61
N PHE A 137 -22.46 -3.42 -19.52
CA PHE A 137 -22.90 -3.84 -20.84
C PHE A 137 -23.82 -5.07 -20.77
N GLY A 138 -23.53 -6.05 -19.91
CA GLY A 138 -24.38 -7.20 -19.68
C GLY A 138 -25.76 -6.80 -19.17
N LEU A 139 -25.82 -5.94 -18.14
CA LEU A 139 -27.07 -5.43 -17.57
C LEU A 139 -27.85 -4.58 -18.58
N PHE A 140 -27.18 -3.75 -19.37
CA PHE A 140 -27.80 -3.01 -20.46
C PHE A 140 -28.45 -3.95 -21.50
N LEU A 141 -27.76 -5.02 -21.91
CA LEU A 141 -28.32 -6.01 -22.84
C LEU A 141 -29.52 -6.75 -22.24
N LEU A 142 -29.48 -7.08 -20.95
CA LEU A 142 -30.61 -7.67 -20.23
C LEU A 142 -31.82 -6.72 -20.20
N LEU A 143 -31.63 -5.46 -19.82
CA LEU A 143 -32.69 -4.43 -19.82
C LEU A 143 -33.22 -4.12 -21.22
N LYS A 144 -32.42 -4.32 -22.27
CA LYS A 144 -32.88 -4.23 -23.65
C LYS A 144 -33.83 -5.38 -24.00
N ARG A 145 -33.50 -6.60 -23.55
CA ARG A 145 -34.26 -7.83 -23.81
C ARG A 145 -35.57 -7.88 -23.02
N PHE A 146 -35.51 -7.58 -21.73
CA PHE A 146 -36.65 -7.57 -20.82
C PHE A 146 -37.31 -6.18 -20.86
N SER A 147 -38.11 -5.92 -21.90
CA SER A 147 -38.79 -4.65 -22.14
C SER A 147 -39.95 -4.37 -21.16
N PHE A 148 -39.71 -4.50 -19.86
CA PHE A 148 -40.69 -4.17 -18.81
C PHE A 148 -40.86 -2.66 -18.59
N VAL A 149 -39.92 -1.83 -19.08
CA VAL A 149 -39.99 -0.38 -18.96
C VAL A 149 -39.84 0.25 -20.36
N PRO A 150 -40.80 1.08 -20.83
CA PRO A 150 -40.71 1.81 -22.09
C PRO A 150 -39.69 2.97 -21.96
N ALA A 151 -38.42 2.62 -21.78
CA ALA A 151 -37.31 3.56 -21.69
C ALA A 151 -36.53 3.59 -23.02
N LYS A 152 -36.08 4.79 -23.42
CA LYS A 152 -35.18 4.98 -24.57
C LYS A 152 -33.87 4.23 -24.32
N ARG A 153 -33.17 3.79 -25.39
CA ARG A 153 -31.91 3.02 -25.27
C ARG A 153 -30.89 3.67 -24.33
N TRP A 154 -30.74 5.00 -24.39
CA TRP A 154 -29.80 5.72 -23.52
C TRP A 154 -30.22 5.72 -22.05
N GLN A 155 -31.53 5.72 -21.74
CA GLN A 155 -32.03 5.63 -20.36
C GLN A 155 -31.76 4.26 -19.77
N ARG A 156 -31.92 3.19 -20.56
CA ARG A 156 -31.59 1.81 -20.12
C ARG A 156 -30.10 1.67 -19.84
N PHE A 157 -29.25 2.28 -20.66
CA PHE A 157 -27.80 2.32 -20.42
C PHE A 157 -27.47 3.11 -19.15
N LEU A 158 -28.10 4.27 -18.94
CA LEU A 158 -27.90 5.09 -17.74
C LEU A 158 -28.33 4.35 -16.47
N ILE A 159 -29.47 3.64 -16.50
CA ILE A 159 -29.90 2.80 -15.36
C ILE A 159 -28.87 1.70 -15.08
N ALA A 160 -28.43 0.96 -16.10
CA ALA A 160 -27.41 -0.06 -15.93
C ALA A 160 -26.11 0.52 -15.33
N PHE A 161 -25.68 1.68 -15.84
CA PHE A 161 -24.51 2.39 -15.33
C PHE A 161 -24.66 2.77 -13.86
N VAL A 162 -25.73 3.49 -13.50
CA VAL A 162 -25.96 3.96 -12.13
C VAL A 162 -26.11 2.78 -11.16
N SER A 163 -26.83 1.73 -11.53
CA SER A 163 -27.00 0.54 -10.68
C SER A 163 -25.66 -0.14 -10.39
N VAL A 164 -24.82 -0.34 -11.40
CA VAL A 164 -23.52 -1.01 -11.20
C VAL A 164 -22.53 -0.11 -10.46
N VAL A 165 -22.51 1.20 -10.74
CA VAL A 165 -21.68 2.15 -9.98
C VAL A 165 -22.10 2.19 -8.52
N THR A 166 -23.41 2.24 -8.25
CA THR A 166 -23.94 2.22 -6.86
C THR A 166 -23.52 0.93 -6.15
N PHE A 167 -23.69 -0.23 -6.80
CA PHE A 167 -23.24 -1.51 -6.26
C PHE A 167 -21.72 -1.52 -5.98
N ASN A 168 -20.91 -1.00 -6.90
CA ASN A 168 -19.47 -0.93 -6.72
C ASN A 168 -19.05 -0.03 -5.56
N VAL A 169 -19.69 1.13 -5.40
CA VAL A 169 -19.38 2.04 -4.29
C VAL A 169 -19.71 1.40 -2.93
N PHE A 170 -20.83 0.68 -2.81
CA PHE A 170 -21.23 0.08 -1.53
C PHE A 170 -20.55 -1.26 -1.21
N PHE A 171 -20.30 -2.09 -2.23
CA PHE A 171 -19.81 -3.46 -2.05
C PHE A 171 -18.51 -3.73 -2.80
N GLY A 172 -18.38 -3.25 -4.04
CA GLY A 172 -17.23 -3.54 -4.89
C GLY A 172 -15.90 -3.04 -4.31
N ILE A 173 -15.88 -1.84 -3.73
CA ILE A 173 -14.68 -1.28 -3.06
C ILE A 173 -14.21 -2.17 -1.91
N LYS A 174 -15.12 -2.72 -1.10
CA LYS A 174 -14.74 -3.61 0.01
C LYS A 174 -14.09 -4.90 -0.49
N ILE A 175 -14.66 -5.50 -1.53
CA ILE A 175 -14.12 -6.71 -2.16
C ILE A 175 -12.75 -6.41 -2.79
N GLN A 176 -12.63 -5.29 -3.50
CA GLN A 176 -11.39 -4.84 -4.10
C GLN A 176 -10.29 -4.67 -3.04
N ASN A 177 -10.58 -3.98 -1.93
CA ASN A 177 -9.62 -3.78 -0.85
C ASN A 177 -9.20 -5.11 -0.21
N ALA A 178 -10.13 -6.05 -0.01
CA ALA A 178 -9.82 -7.38 0.51
C ALA A 178 -8.89 -8.16 -0.43
N ILE A 179 -9.11 -8.10 -1.74
CA ILE A 179 -8.25 -8.74 -2.75
C ILE A 179 -6.86 -8.10 -2.75
N VAL A 180 -6.78 -6.76 -2.75
CA VAL A 180 -5.50 -6.04 -2.70
C VAL A 180 -4.74 -6.41 -1.42
N ALA A 181 -5.40 -6.43 -0.27
CA ALA A 181 -4.81 -6.84 1.00
C ALA A 181 -4.27 -8.27 0.95
N HIS A 182 -5.01 -9.20 0.33
CA HIS A 182 -4.57 -10.59 0.15
C HIS A 182 -3.27 -10.70 -0.66
N PHE A 183 -3.20 -10.02 -1.81
CA PHE A 183 -2.00 -10.04 -2.64
C PHE A 183 -0.82 -9.31 -1.99
N ASN A 184 -1.07 -8.21 -1.29
CA ASN A 184 -0.04 -7.51 -0.52
C ASN A 184 0.53 -8.42 0.57
N MET A 185 -0.32 -9.14 1.30
CA MET A 185 0.11 -10.12 2.30
C MET A 185 0.98 -11.22 1.66
N LYS A 186 0.54 -11.80 0.54
CA LYS A 186 1.31 -12.82 -0.18
C LYS A 186 2.68 -12.30 -0.62
N HIS A 187 2.74 -11.07 -1.11
CA HIS A 187 3.98 -10.42 -1.50
C HIS A 187 4.90 -10.17 -0.29
N SER A 188 4.39 -9.64 0.82
CA SER A 188 5.17 -9.47 2.04
C SER A 188 5.75 -10.80 2.56
N LEU A 189 4.96 -11.88 2.53
CA LEU A 189 5.45 -13.21 2.93
C LEU A 189 6.57 -13.71 2.02
N PHE A 190 6.45 -13.48 0.72
CA PHE A 190 7.51 -13.81 -0.23
C PHE A 190 8.80 -13.03 0.06
N VAL A 191 8.69 -11.73 0.39
CA VAL A 191 9.84 -10.91 0.82
C VAL A 191 10.49 -11.46 2.08
N TYR A 192 9.70 -11.90 3.07
CA TYR A 192 10.25 -12.51 4.29
C TYR A 192 10.91 -13.86 4.02
N GLU A 193 10.32 -14.72 3.19
CA GLU A 193 10.89 -16.01 2.81
C GLU A 193 12.23 -15.85 2.09
N ASP A 194 12.32 -14.92 1.14
CA ASP A 194 13.57 -14.61 0.46
C ASP A 194 14.61 -14.03 1.42
N ALA A 195 14.22 -13.14 2.34
CA ALA A 195 15.14 -12.63 3.36
C ALA A 195 15.68 -13.76 4.27
N ILE A 196 14.83 -14.73 4.64
CA ILE A 196 15.25 -15.92 5.40
C ILE A 196 16.25 -16.74 4.59
N SER A 197 15.98 -16.95 3.30
CA SER A 197 16.88 -17.69 2.40
C SER A 197 18.26 -17.03 2.25
N LYS A 198 18.33 -15.71 2.43
CA LYS A 198 19.56 -14.89 2.44
C LYS A 198 20.21 -14.81 3.83
N GLY A 199 19.77 -15.64 4.78
CA GLY A 199 20.36 -15.76 6.11
C GLY A 199 19.84 -14.78 7.15
N LEU A 200 18.62 -14.25 6.98
CA LEU A 200 17.91 -13.57 8.07
C LEU A 200 17.21 -14.60 8.96
N ASN A 201 17.37 -14.47 10.28
CA ASN A 201 16.76 -15.41 11.22
C ASN A 201 15.23 -15.16 11.30
N ARG A 202 14.45 -16.23 11.21
CA ARG A 202 12.98 -16.18 11.29
C ARG A 202 12.46 -15.61 12.62
N ASP A 203 13.02 -16.04 13.74
CA ASP A 203 12.65 -15.55 15.08
C ASP A 203 13.00 -14.07 15.22
N LEU A 204 14.07 -13.63 14.56
CA LEU A 204 14.45 -12.23 14.51
C LEU A 204 13.45 -11.40 13.69
N ILE A 205 12.96 -11.92 12.56
CA ILE A 205 11.87 -11.28 11.80
C ILE A 205 10.61 -11.16 12.67
N ILE A 206 10.19 -12.26 13.30
CA ILE A 206 9.00 -12.30 14.16
C ILE A 206 9.11 -11.29 15.30
N SER A 207 10.24 -11.28 16.02
CA SER A 207 10.45 -10.34 17.13
C SER A 207 10.53 -8.88 16.67
N THR A 208 11.11 -8.62 15.49
CA THR A 208 11.14 -7.28 14.89
C THR A 208 9.73 -6.81 14.52
N LEU A 209 8.92 -7.66 13.89
CA LEU A 209 7.53 -7.36 13.57
C LEU A 209 6.68 -7.20 14.84
N THR A 210 6.96 -7.95 15.89
CA THR A 210 6.26 -7.85 17.18
C THR A 210 6.59 -6.53 17.89
N ALA A 211 7.85 -6.08 17.86
CA ALA A 211 8.23 -4.77 18.37
C ALA A 211 7.51 -3.64 17.61
N TYR A 212 7.34 -3.81 16.31
CA TYR A 212 6.58 -2.87 15.48
C TYR A 212 5.07 -2.89 15.79
N ASP A 213 4.48 -4.07 15.94
CA ASP A 213 3.08 -4.26 16.35
C ASP A 213 2.77 -3.61 17.70
N ASN A 214 3.65 -3.77 18.69
CA ASN A 214 3.51 -3.13 19.99
C ASN A 214 3.54 -1.59 19.89
N ALA A 215 4.44 -1.04 19.07
CA ALA A 215 4.51 0.41 18.86
C ALA A 215 3.22 0.96 18.22
N LEU A 216 2.60 0.21 17.30
CA LEU A 216 1.30 0.57 16.73
C LEU A 216 0.18 0.51 17.78
N LYS A 217 0.18 -0.50 18.65
CA LYS A 217 -0.80 -0.66 19.74
C LYS A 217 -0.71 0.46 20.76
N ASP A 218 0.49 0.85 21.17
CA ASP A 218 0.70 1.97 22.09
C ASP A 218 0.14 3.27 21.52
N ASP A 219 0.35 3.50 20.23
CA ASP A 219 -0.21 4.63 19.50
C ASP A 219 -1.75 4.60 19.42
N ILE A 220 -2.33 3.45 19.12
CA ILE A 220 -3.78 3.26 19.09
C ILE A 220 -4.38 3.54 20.47
N ASN A 221 -3.74 3.04 21.52
CA ASN A 221 -4.15 3.26 22.92
C ASN A 221 -4.04 4.73 23.34
N SER A 222 -3.11 5.49 22.73
CA SER A 222 -3.00 6.95 22.92
C SER A 222 -4.08 7.76 22.17
N GLY A 223 -4.95 7.09 21.41
CA GLY A 223 -6.06 7.71 20.67
C GLY A 223 -5.85 7.81 19.15
N ASN A 224 -4.73 7.32 18.62
CA ASN A 224 -4.47 7.36 17.17
C ASN A 224 -5.07 6.14 16.46
N THR A 225 -6.33 6.24 16.07
CA THR A 225 -7.08 5.14 15.43
C THR A 225 -6.68 4.86 13.98
N PHE A 226 -5.79 5.68 13.39
CA PHE A 226 -5.35 5.51 12.01
C PHE A 226 -4.67 4.15 11.76
N PHE A 227 -3.95 3.64 12.76
CA PHE A 227 -3.14 2.44 12.62
C PHE A 227 -3.90 1.12 12.78
N ILE A 228 -5.20 1.13 13.10
CA ILE A 228 -5.96 -0.10 13.39
C ILE A 228 -5.91 -1.12 12.24
N GLU A 229 -6.08 -0.68 10.99
CA GLU A 229 -6.02 -1.61 9.85
C GLU A 229 -4.59 -2.07 9.56
N TYR A 230 -3.60 -1.28 9.93
CA TYR A 230 -2.19 -1.59 9.73
C TYR A 230 -1.66 -2.55 10.81
N GLU A 231 -2.10 -2.40 12.06
CA GLU A 231 -1.87 -3.35 13.17
C GLU A 231 -2.39 -4.74 12.80
N LYS A 232 -3.63 -4.86 12.31
CA LYS A 232 -4.18 -6.14 11.85
C LYS A 232 -3.34 -6.80 10.76
N LEU A 233 -2.79 -6.00 9.83
CA LEU A 233 -1.90 -6.51 8.78
C LEU A 233 -0.58 -7.01 9.36
N VAL A 234 0.04 -6.28 10.29
CA VAL A 234 1.29 -6.72 10.94
C VAL A 234 1.05 -7.98 11.78
N ALA A 235 -0.02 -8.03 12.56
CA ALA A 235 -0.40 -9.23 13.32
C ALA A 235 -0.59 -10.46 12.43
N ALA A 236 -1.28 -10.29 11.28
CA ALA A 236 -1.44 -11.37 10.31
C ALA A 236 -0.09 -11.78 9.66
N GLN A 237 0.83 -10.84 9.42
CA GLN A 237 2.17 -11.17 8.94
C GLN A 237 2.94 -12.03 9.95
N ILE A 238 2.91 -11.65 11.24
CA ILE A 238 3.56 -12.39 12.33
C ILE A 238 3.04 -13.84 12.36
N GLU A 239 1.72 -14.02 12.37
CA GLU A 239 1.10 -15.35 12.41
C GLU A 239 1.49 -16.20 11.20
N ASN A 240 1.54 -15.62 10.00
CA ASN A 240 1.86 -16.35 8.78
C ASN A 240 3.36 -16.70 8.67
N VAL A 241 4.26 -15.83 9.14
CA VAL A 241 5.70 -16.12 9.19
C VAL A 241 5.99 -17.22 10.21
N ALA A 242 5.28 -17.24 11.34
CA ALA A 242 5.44 -18.27 12.38
C ALA A 242 4.96 -19.67 11.97
N LYS A 243 4.02 -19.77 11.02
CA LYS A 243 3.45 -21.06 10.55
C LYS A 243 4.26 -21.75 9.45
N LYS A 244 5.15 -21.02 8.77
CA LYS A 244 6.03 -21.55 7.72
C LYS A 244 7.38 -21.94 8.30
#